data_AF-N1ZQ93-F1
#
_entry.id   AF-N1ZQ93-F1
#
_cell.length_a   1.000
_cell.length_b   1.000
_cell.length_c   1.000
_cell.angle_alpha   90.00
_cell.angle_beta   90.00
_cell.angle_gamma   90.00
#
_symmetry.space_group_name_H-M   'P 1'
#
loop_
_entity.id
_entity.type
_entity.pdbx_description
1 polymer ?
#
loop_
_entity_poly.entity_id
_entity_poly.type
_entity_poly.pdbx_seq_one_letter_code
_entity_poly.pdbx_strand_id
1 'polypeptide(L)'
;MKLTKGNHAFVVCTHVDKHHVHNHIIINSTTLDCQKKFRNFWGSAWAIRRMNDKLCLEHGLSIVENPKPSREHYGTWMGNQKQPSRQERLRWAIDAALEEKPKDFEELLKKLEAAGIEVNWERKHLRFRL
;
A
#
# COMPACT_ATOMS: atom_id res chain seq x y z
N MET A 1 -8.07 -3.91 -24.38
CA MET A 1 -7.72 -4.75 -23.21
C MET A 1 -8.98 -5.17 -22.45
N LYS A 2 -9.16 -6.46 -22.11
CA LYS A 2 -10.38 -6.95 -21.41
C LYS A 2 -10.66 -6.20 -20.10
N LEU A 3 -9.62 -5.87 -19.34
CA LEU A 3 -9.71 -5.10 -18.09
C LEU A 3 -10.37 -3.73 -18.26
N THR A 4 -10.07 -3.00 -19.35
CA THR A 4 -10.59 -1.65 -19.59
C THR A 4 -11.92 -1.64 -20.33
N LYS A 5 -12.37 -2.81 -20.83
CA LYS A 5 -13.54 -2.95 -21.71
C LYS A 5 -13.48 -2.05 -22.96
N GLY A 6 -12.28 -1.61 -23.35
CA GLY A 6 -12.10 -0.63 -24.44
C GLY A 6 -12.35 0.83 -24.05
N ASN A 7 -12.74 1.12 -22.82
CA ASN A 7 -13.15 2.47 -22.40
C ASN A 7 -12.01 3.32 -21.85
N HIS A 8 -10.81 2.76 -21.67
CA HIS A 8 -9.64 3.49 -21.17
C HIS A 8 -8.45 3.27 -22.10
N ALA A 9 -7.76 4.36 -22.44
CA ALA A 9 -6.44 4.32 -23.05
C ALA A 9 -5.42 3.68 -22.10
N PHE A 10 -4.40 3.05 -22.64
CA PHE A 10 -3.30 2.47 -21.87
C PHE A 10 -2.02 2.44 -22.71
N VAL A 11 -0.88 2.36 -22.03
CA VAL A 11 0.45 2.18 -22.63
C VAL A 11 1.11 0.96 -21.99
N VAL A 12 1.84 0.19 -22.79
CA VAL A 12 2.67 -0.93 -22.32
C VAL A 12 4.13 -0.59 -22.61
N CYS A 13 4.95 -0.57 -21.56
CA CYS A 13 6.38 -0.32 -21.64
C CYS A 13 7.12 -1.58 -21.19
N THR A 14 7.90 -2.18 -22.08
CA THR A 14 8.71 -3.36 -21.74
C THR A 14 10.13 -2.91 -21.37
N HIS A 15 10.57 -3.26 -20.17
CA HIS A 15 11.94 -3.07 -19.71
C HIS A 15 12.74 -4.34 -19.94
N VAL A 16 13.83 -4.21 -20.69
CA VAL A 16 14.80 -5.27 -20.99
C VAL A 16 16.21 -4.93 -20.48
N ASP A 17 16.35 -3.80 -19.80
CA ASP A 17 17.60 -3.24 -19.29
C ASP A 17 17.97 -3.71 -17.87
N LYS A 18 17.17 -4.61 -17.29
CA LYS A 18 17.36 -5.18 -15.94
C LYS A 18 17.61 -6.68 -16.01
N HIS A 19 18.01 -7.28 -14.89
CA HIS A 19 18.23 -8.73 -14.76
C HIS A 19 16.99 -9.56 -15.14
N HIS A 20 15.79 -8.97 -15.15
CA HIS A 20 14.58 -9.64 -15.60
C HIS A 20 13.78 -8.71 -16.52
N VAL A 21 13.23 -9.31 -17.59
CA VAL A 21 12.28 -8.62 -18.46
C VAL A 21 10.98 -8.41 -17.70
N HIS A 22 10.47 -7.18 -17.71
CA HIS A 22 9.18 -6.86 -17.09
C HIS A 22 8.43 -5.80 -17.89
N ASN A 23 7.11 -5.78 -17.74
CA ASN A 23 6.24 -4.80 -18.37
C ASN A 23 5.66 -3.85 -17.33
N HIS A 24 5.69 -2.55 -17.64
CA HIS A 24 4.83 -1.56 -17.00
C HIS A 24 3.59 -1.36 -17.88
N ILE A 25 2.41 -1.62 -17.31
CA ILE A 25 1.13 -1.35 -17.98
C ILE A 25 0.48 -0.16 -17.28
N ILE A 26 0.43 0.97 -17.97
CA ILE A 26 -0.08 2.24 -17.46
C ILE A 26 -1.46 2.47 -18.05
N ILE A 27 -2.48 2.58 -17.22
CA ILE A 27 -3.89 2.73 -17.64
C ILE A 27 -4.35 4.15 -17.32
N ASN A 28 -4.95 4.83 -18.29
CA ASN A 28 -5.57 6.13 -18.05
C ASN A 28 -6.69 5.99 -17.01
N SER A 29 -6.59 6.78 -15.94
CA SER A 29 -7.58 6.79 -14.86
C SER A 29 -8.96 7.25 -15.30
N THR A 30 -9.09 7.94 -16.45
CA THR A 30 -10.37 8.49 -16.95
C THR A 30 -10.78 7.73 -18.21
N THR A 31 -12.08 7.54 -18.40
CA THR A 31 -12.62 6.94 -19.63
C THR A 31 -12.37 7.85 -20.85
N LEU A 32 -12.40 7.28 -22.05
CA LEU A 32 -12.20 8.00 -23.32
C LEU A 32 -13.26 9.09 -23.56
N ASP A 33 -14.48 8.91 -23.04
CA ASP A 33 -15.59 9.88 -23.08
C ASP A 33 -15.55 10.91 -21.94
N CYS A 34 -14.53 10.84 -21.08
CA CYS A 34 -14.32 11.70 -19.91
C CYS A 34 -15.42 11.63 -18.83
N GLN A 35 -16.34 10.65 -18.87
CA GLN A 35 -17.47 10.60 -17.94
C GLN A 35 -17.18 9.85 -16.63
N LYS A 36 -16.21 8.93 -16.61
CA LYS A 36 -16.00 8.01 -15.49
C LYS A 36 -14.52 7.81 -15.17
N LYS A 37 -14.25 7.40 -13.93
CA LYS A 37 -12.92 6.95 -13.49
C LYS A 37 -12.79 5.44 -13.57
N PHE A 38 -11.56 4.98 -13.73
CA PHE A 38 -11.21 3.56 -13.71
C PHE A 38 -11.58 2.97 -12.36
N ARG A 39 -12.41 1.92 -12.37
CA ARG A 39 -12.87 1.26 -11.15
C ARG A 39 -11.83 0.25 -10.69
N ASN A 40 -10.92 0.69 -9.82
CA ASN A 40 -10.04 -0.20 -9.07
C ASN A 40 -10.78 -0.73 -7.83
N PHE A 41 -11.19 -1.99 -7.86
CA PHE A 41 -11.92 -2.65 -6.77
C PHE A 41 -11.08 -3.72 -6.07
N TRP A 42 -11.47 -4.09 -4.85
CA TRP A 42 -10.85 -5.18 -4.08
C TRP A 42 -10.91 -6.49 -4.88
N GLY A 43 -9.77 -6.96 -5.37
CA GLY A 43 -9.67 -8.11 -6.28
C GLY A 43 -9.20 -7.79 -7.70
N SER A 44 -9.01 -6.51 -8.05
CA SER A 44 -8.51 -6.10 -9.38
C SER A 44 -7.17 -6.74 -9.73
N ALA A 45 -6.23 -6.80 -8.76
CA ALA A 45 -4.94 -7.48 -8.94
C ALA A 45 -5.11 -8.98 -9.25
N TRP A 46 -6.02 -9.68 -8.58
CA TRP A 46 -6.30 -11.09 -8.83
C TRP A 46 -6.95 -11.32 -10.20
N ALA A 47 -7.85 -10.43 -10.62
CA ALA A 47 -8.45 -10.49 -11.94
C ALA A 47 -7.40 -10.31 -13.04
N ILE A 48 -6.49 -9.34 -12.88
CA ILE A 48 -5.37 -9.11 -13.80
C ILE A 48 -4.47 -10.33 -13.87
N ARG A 49 -4.07 -10.89 -12.73
CA ARG A 49 -3.26 -12.12 -12.67
C ARG A 49 -3.92 -13.25 -13.45
N ARG A 50 -5.20 -13.57 -13.19
CA ARG A 50 -5.90 -14.66 -13.89
C ARG A 50 -5.97 -14.44 -15.40
N MET A 51 -6.16 -13.19 -15.85
CA MET A 51 -6.12 -12.86 -17.27
C MET A 51 -4.74 -13.09 -17.87
N ASN A 52 -3.68 -12.72 -17.15
CA ASN A 52 -2.30 -12.93 -17.58
C ASN A 52 -1.95 -14.42 -17.61
N ASP A 53 -2.25 -15.17 -16.55
CA ASP A 53 -1.99 -16.60 -16.45
C ASP A 53 -2.70 -17.36 -17.58
N LYS A 54 -3.95 -17.01 -17.89
CA LYS A 54 -4.69 -17.58 -19.01
C LYS A 54 -4.00 -17.31 -20.36
N LEU A 55 -3.54 -16.08 -20.59
CA LEU A 55 -2.81 -15.72 -21.81
C LEU A 55 -1.49 -16.50 -21.94
N CYS A 56 -0.74 -16.62 -20.84
CA CYS A 56 0.49 -17.41 -20.80
C CYS A 56 0.22 -18.87 -21.20
N LEU A 57 -0.78 -19.50 -20.58
CA LEU A 57 -1.16 -20.89 -20.88
C LEU A 57 -1.63 -21.07 -22.34
N GLU A 58 -2.42 -20.13 -22.87
CA GLU A 58 -2.88 -20.14 -24.28
C GLU A 58 -1.70 -20.12 -25.27
N HIS A 59 -0.56 -19.55 -24.88
CA HIS A 59 0.65 -19.48 -25.67
C HIS A 59 1.74 -20.49 -25.26
N GLY A 60 1.42 -21.47 -24.40
CA GLY A 60 2.38 -22.49 -23.96
C GLY A 60 3.50 -21.96 -23.06
N LEU A 61 3.29 -20.80 -22.43
CA LEU A 61 4.21 -20.20 -21.47
C LEU A 61 3.90 -20.68 -20.04
N SER A 62 4.92 -20.67 -19.19
CA SER A 62 4.77 -21.03 -17.78
C SER A 62 4.03 -19.96 -16.98
N ILE A 63 3.39 -20.38 -15.89
CA ILE A 63 2.75 -19.51 -14.91
C ILE A 63 3.32 -19.77 -13.52
N VAL A 64 3.12 -18.83 -12.60
CA VAL A 64 3.40 -19.04 -11.18
C VAL A 64 2.18 -19.70 -10.56
N GLU A 65 2.17 -21.03 -10.45
CA GLU A 65 1.02 -21.79 -9.94
C GLU A 65 0.74 -21.51 -8.46
N ASN A 66 1.79 -21.58 -7.63
CA ASN A 66 1.72 -21.39 -6.19
C ASN A 66 2.50 -20.12 -5.79
N PRO A 67 1.94 -18.91 -6.00
CA PRO A 67 2.63 -17.69 -5.65
C PRO A 67 2.82 -17.66 -4.13
N LYS A 68 4.07 -17.42 -3.72
CA LYS A 68 4.34 -17.15 -2.31
C LYS A 68 3.49 -15.95 -1.88
N PRO A 69 2.92 -15.95 -0.65
CA PRO A 69 2.25 -14.77 -0.13
C PRO A 69 3.17 -13.57 -0.27
N SER A 70 2.59 -12.39 -0.51
CA SER A 70 3.35 -11.15 -0.62
C SER A 70 4.34 -11.13 0.53
N ARG A 71 5.63 -10.92 0.21
CA ARG A 71 6.59 -10.59 1.25
C ARG A 71 6.02 -9.41 2.02
N GLU A 72 6.20 -9.42 3.34
CA GLU A 72 5.89 -8.24 4.14
C GLU A 72 6.51 -7.02 3.46
N HIS A 73 5.88 -5.85 3.63
CA HIS A 73 6.32 -4.60 3.03
C HIS A 73 7.85 -4.47 3.16
N TYR A 74 8.57 -3.93 2.17
CA TYR A 74 10.05 -3.90 2.19
C TYR A 74 10.63 -3.32 3.51
N GLY A 75 9.86 -2.45 4.20
CA GLY A 75 10.16 -1.98 5.55
C GLY A 75 10.23 -3.05 6.63
N THR A 76 9.37 -4.07 6.58
CA THR A 76 9.32 -5.19 7.52
C THR A 76 10.42 -6.23 7.27
N TRP A 77 10.91 -6.37 6.03
CA TRP A 77 11.97 -7.34 5.70
C TRP A 77 13.34 -7.03 6.36
N MET A 78 13.59 -5.78 6.77
CA MET A 78 14.78 -5.43 7.57
C MET A 78 14.64 -5.78 9.06
N GLY A 79 13.47 -6.22 9.52
CA GLY A 79 13.21 -6.56 10.93
C GLY A 79 13.64 -5.47 11.92
N ASN A 80 13.98 -5.88 13.14
CA ASN A 80 14.42 -5.02 14.25
C ASN A 80 15.79 -4.34 14.03
N GLN A 81 16.46 -4.55 12.89
CA GLN A 81 17.75 -3.89 12.59
C GLN A 81 17.58 -2.47 12.04
N LYS A 82 16.39 -2.11 11.55
CA LYS A 82 16.12 -0.76 11.08
C LYS A 82 15.76 0.13 12.25
N GLN A 83 16.32 1.34 12.30
CA GLN A 83 15.81 2.35 13.22
C GLN A 83 14.30 2.55 12.96
N PRO A 84 13.47 2.52 14.01
CA PRO A 84 12.03 2.65 13.86
C PRO A 84 11.70 3.99 13.21
N SER A 85 10.82 3.96 12.23
CA SER A 85 10.31 5.16 11.60
C SER A 85 9.62 6.06 12.63
N ARG A 86 9.48 7.35 12.31
CA ARG A 86 8.73 8.30 13.14
C ARG A 86 7.31 7.77 13.48
N GLN A 87 6.66 7.10 12.53
CA GLN A 87 5.33 6.53 12.76
C GLN A 87 5.36 5.31 13.70
N GLU A 88 6.39 4.46 13.62
CA GLU A 88 6.55 3.31 14.51
C GLU A 88 6.87 3.74 15.94
N ARG A 89 7.77 4.72 16.12
CA ARG A 89 8.07 5.29 17.44
C ARG A 89 6.83 5.90 18.09
N LEU A 90 6.02 6.61 17.32
CA LEU A 90 4.75 7.18 17.82
C LEU A 90 3.76 6.07 18.18
N ARG A 91 3.66 5.01 17.36
CA ARG A 91 2.82 3.86 17.65
C ARG A 91 3.21 3.20 18.97
N TRP A 92 4.50 2.92 19.18
CA TRP A 92 4.97 2.30 20.41
C TRP A 92 4.68 3.14 21.65
N ALA A 93 4.83 4.46 21.57
CA ALA A 93 4.49 5.33 22.68
C ALA A 93 2.98 5.34 22.97
N ILE A 94 2.14 5.28 21.93
CA ILE A 94 0.69 5.14 22.08
C ILE A 94 0.34 3.78 22.71
N ASP A 95 0.93 2.69 22.22
CA ASP A 95 0.69 1.35 22.75
C ASP A 95 1.09 1.27 24.24
N ALA A 96 2.28 1.80 24.60
CA ALA A 96 2.75 1.87 25.99
C ALA A 96 1.82 2.73 26.87
N ALA A 97 1.38 3.89 26.38
CA ALA A 97 0.44 4.74 27.11
C ALA A 97 -0.93 4.06 27.30
N LEU A 98 -1.37 3.22 26.35
CA LEU A 98 -2.61 2.46 26.43
C LEU A 98 -2.52 1.25 27.38
N GLU A 99 -1.35 0.64 27.53
CA GLU A 99 -1.12 -0.44 28.50
C GLU A 99 -1.39 0.02 29.95
N GLU A 100 -1.15 1.30 30.23
CA GLU A 100 -1.46 1.93 31.52
C GLU A 100 -2.97 2.21 31.73
N LYS A 101 -3.83 1.87 30.76
CA LYS A 101 -5.30 2.02 30.81
C LYS A 101 -5.75 3.43 31.23
N PRO A 102 -5.42 4.47 30.46
CA PRO A 102 -5.88 5.83 30.73
C PRO A 102 -7.40 5.86 30.77
N LYS A 103 -7.96 6.62 31.71
CA LYS A 103 -9.39 6.73 31.96
C LYS A 103 -10.12 7.42 30.80
N ASP A 104 -9.46 8.37 30.16
CA ASP A 104 -10.00 9.16 29.07
C ASP A 104 -8.92 9.62 28.09
N PHE A 105 -9.37 10.33 27.05
CA PHE A 105 -8.49 10.82 26.00
C PHE A 105 -7.50 11.88 26.48
N GLU A 106 -7.89 12.75 27.43
CA GLU A 106 -6.99 13.77 27.96
C GLU A 106 -5.86 13.14 28.78
N GLU A 107 -6.17 12.10 29.56
CA GLU A 107 -5.16 11.34 30.29
C GLU A 107 -4.20 10.62 29.35
N LEU A 108 -4.69 10.07 28.23
CA LEU A 108 -3.84 9.51 27.19
C LEU A 108 -2.87 10.56 26.62
N LEU A 109 -3.36 11.77 26.29
CA LEU A 109 -2.50 12.84 25.77
C LEU A 109 -1.43 13.27 26.77
N LYS A 110 -1.79 13.40 28.06
CA LYS A 110 -0.82 13.71 29.12
C LYS A 110 0.26 12.64 29.26
N LYS A 111 -0.09 11.36 29.11
CA LYS A 111 0.89 10.26 29.09
C LYS A 111 1.82 10.35 27.90
N LEU A 112 1.31 10.70 26.71
CA LEU A 112 2.14 10.92 25.51
C LEU A 112 3.08 12.11 25.67
N GLU A 113 2.62 13.22 26.24
CA GLU A 113 3.45 14.38 26.59
C GLU A 113 4.55 14.01 27.59
N ALA A 114 4.22 13.24 28.62
CA ALA A 114 5.19 12.73 29.60
C ALA A 114 6.23 11.79 28.97
N ALA A 115 5.86 11.07 27.91
CA ALA A 115 6.77 10.26 27.09
C ALA A 115 7.62 11.09 26.10
N GLY A 116 7.54 12.42 26.16
CA GLY A 116 8.31 13.35 25.33
C GLY A 116 7.72 13.60 23.95
N ILE A 117 6.44 13.28 23.72
CA ILE A 117 5.75 13.54 22.46
C ILE A 117 5.04 14.89 22.55
N GLU A 118 5.41 15.81 21.67
CA GLU A 118 4.71 17.09 21.56
C GLU A 118 3.32 16.84 20.97
N VAL A 119 2.28 17.11 21.76
CA VAL A 119 0.89 17.06 21.35
C VAL A 119 0.42 18.47 21.03
N ASN A 120 0.18 18.76 19.76
CA ASN A 120 -0.40 20.04 19.34
C ASN A 120 -1.85 19.82 18.92
N TRP A 121 -2.76 20.44 19.67
CA TRP A 121 -4.18 20.47 19.38
C TRP A 121 -4.58 21.84 18.84
N GLU A 122 -4.57 21.98 17.52
CA GLU A 122 -5.04 23.18 16.83
C GLU A 122 -6.38 22.91 16.13
N ARG A 123 -7.45 23.51 16.68
CA ARG A 123 -8.81 23.47 16.13
C ARG A 123 -9.28 22.03 15.84
N LYS A 124 -9.37 21.66 14.56
CA LYS A 124 -9.93 20.38 14.07
C LYS A 124 -8.87 19.26 13.96
N HIS A 125 -7.59 19.57 14.12
CA HIS A 125 -6.50 18.63 13.85
C HIS A 125 -5.63 18.40 15.08
N LEU A 126 -5.39 17.12 15.37
CA LEU A 126 -4.43 16.67 16.35
C LEU A 126 -3.12 16.31 15.65
N ARG A 127 -2.00 16.84 16.15
CA ARG A 127 -0.67 16.61 15.58
C ARG A 127 0.28 16.14 16.66
N PHE A 128 1.05 15.11 16.32
CA PHE A 128 2.10 14.55 17.18
C PHE A 128 3.48 14.82 16.57
N ARG A 129 4.40 15.38 17.35
CA ARG A 129 5.82 15.50 16.99
C ARG A 129 6.66 14.72 18.01
N LEU A 130 7.58 13.91 17.49
CA LEU A 130 8.59 13.16 18.24
C LEU A 130 9.91 13.94 18.27
#